data_AF-A0A1F9D9Z0-F1
#
_entry.id   AF-A0A1F9D9Z0-F1
#
_cell.length_a   1.000
_cell.length_b   1.000
_cell.length_c   1.000
_cell.angle_alpha   90.00
_cell.angle_beta   90.00
_cell.angle_gamma   90.00
#
_symmetry.space_group_name_H-M   'P 1'
#
loop_
_entity.id
_entity.type
_entity.pdbx_description
1 polymer ?
#
loop_
_entity_poly.entity_id
_entity_poly.type
_entity_poly.pdbx_seq_one_letter_code
_entity_poly.pdbx_strand_id
1 'polypeptide(L)'
;MRETIKTLLIDANGLTLKSILADTLLKGTLGLSSAPPFAARWIPYRIGQQLWGRRNESLSYVLDWREAICEAKELDADICNITNLIEYREFLRKLRQYPLIIVLHSATGDSMSLLRKRIDWFRERRGKLVVFVGNEYNLLGDKINFLKSVKADYICSQLPLEVARWLYEECVDSQILSLPHGLNPKVYFPVTRSVRKIDIGFIGDFYHHLVGDKERTHLVQFFQEEGKKYKLTCDIRSERLPRLDWAEFLRSCNGILGAESGTYYLDRKGRQIEEARRYFKTHRGITFDEVHHLFFSGVSHGISGKAISSRHFEPIGTKTCQILIEGTYNGILKGDEHYISLKKDLSNIEDVMRRFMDEEYRSSMVNRAYEDILSSHTYRHRVDSLLKTVVGDIPTR
;
A
#
# COMPACT_ATOMS: atom_id res chain seq x y z
N MET A 1 1.75 -33.54 11.10
CA MET A 1 1.02 -32.26 10.95
C MET A 1 1.83 -31.18 11.61
N ARG A 2 2.25 -30.12 10.90
CA ARG A 2 2.79 -28.94 11.60
C ARG A 2 1.63 -28.30 12.34
N GLU A 3 1.82 -28.00 13.62
CA GLU A 3 0.82 -27.24 14.38
C GLU A 3 0.66 -25.84 13.77
N THR A 4 -0.59 -25.41 13.60
CA THR A 4 -0.94 -24.07 13.13
C THR A 4 -0.90 -23.07 14.29
N ILE A 5 -0.44 -21.85 14.03
CA ILE A 5 -0.34 -20.81 15.05
C ILE A 5 -1.64 -20.02 15.09
N LYS A 6 -2.34 -20.11 16.21
CA LYS A 6 -3.54 -19.30 16.43
C LYS A 6 -3.17 -17.82 16.38
N THR A 7 -3.80 -17.09 15.46
CA THR A 7 -3.40 -15.73 15.10
C THR A 7 -4.60 -14.81 15.11
N LEU A 8 -4.47 -13.64 15.73
CA LEU A 8 -5.44 -12.56 15.58
C LEU A 8 -4.95 -11.60 14.50
N LEU A 9 -5.66 -11.53 13.37
CA LEU A 9 -5.41 -10.58 12.30
C LEU A 9 -6.34 -9.37 12.45
N ILE A 10 -5.75 -8.23 12.79
CA ILE A 10 -6.44 -6.96 13.00
C ILE A 10 -6.34 -6.11 11.74
N ASP A 11 -7.48 -5.78 11.14
CA ASP A 11 -7.59 -4.91 9.97
C ASP A 11 -8.64 -3.81 10.17
N ALA A 12 -8.75 -2.89 9.19
CA ALA A 12 -9.80 -1.87 9.19
C ALA A 12 -10.43 -1.71 7.81
N ASN A 13 -11.75 -1.59 7.77
CA ASN A 13 -12.52 -1.30 6.55
C ASN A 13 -12.79 0.21 6.37
N GLY A 14 -11.71 0.99 6.32
CA GLY A 14 -11.74 2.45 6.25
C GLY A 14 -11.99 3.11 7.60
N LEU A 15 -11.28 4.20 7.91
CA LEU A 15 -11.24 4.77 9.26
C LEU A 15 -12.07 6.06 9.44
N THR A 16 -13.07 6.26 8.59
CA THR A 16 -14.02 7.39 8.69
C THR A 16 -15.11 7.14 9.72
N LEU A 17 -15.72 8.21 10.28
CA LEU A 17 -16.87 8.07 11.17
C LEU A 17 -18.02 7.29 10.50
N LYS A 18 -18.24 7.52 9.20
CA LYS A 18 -19.25 6.82 8.41
C LYS A 18 -18.97 5.33 8.26
N SER A 19 -17.71 4.87 8.25
CA SER A 19 -17.37 3.45 8.17
C SER A 19 -17.50 2.77 9.52
N ILE A 20 -17.04 3.42 10.57
CA ILE A 20 -17.20 2.93 11.95
C ILE A 20 -18.68 2.73 12.28
N LEU A 21 -19.54 3.72 12.00
CA LEU A 21 -20.98 3.63 12.23
C LEU A 21 -21.63 2.51 11.41
N ALA A 22 -21.31 2.42 10.11
CA ALA A 22 -21.88 1.42 9.22
C ALA A 22 -21.50 -0.01 9.65
N ASP A 23 -20.21 -0.28 9.87
CA ASP A 23 -19.73 -1.60 10.27
C ASP A 23 -20.25 -2.00 11.67
N THR A 24 -20.26 -1.06 12.62
CA THR A 24 -20.76 -1.33 13.99
C THR A 24 -22.25 -1.62 14.02
N LEU A 25 -23.07 -0.86 13.27
CA LEU A 25 -24.53 -1.05 13.26
C LEU A 25 -24.97 -2.24 12.41
N LEU A 26 -24.53 -2.31 11.14
CA LEU A 26 -24.99 -3.33 10.20
C LEU A 26 -24.47 -4.72 10.54
N LYS A 27 -23.17 -4.85 10.86
CA LYS A 27 -22.54 -6.15 11.10
C LYS A 27 -22.50 -6.50 12.59
N GLY A 28 -22.22 -5.52 13.45
CA GLY A 28 -22.11 -5.72 14.88
C GLY A 28 -23.46 -5.86 15.59
N THR A 29 -24.40 -4.93 15.40
CA THR A 29 -25.70 -4.97 16.11
C THR A 29 -26.77 -5.80 15.40
N LEU A 30 -26.78 -5.82 14.06
CA LEU A 30 -27.83 -6.46 13.27
C LEU A 30 -27.42 -7.83 12.70
N GLY A 31 -26.14 -8.21 12.81
CA GLY A 31 -25.64 -9.50 12.29
C GLY A 31 -25.68 -9.65 10.77
N LEU A 32 -25.90 -8.57 10.02
CA LEU A 32 -26.05 -8.61 8.56
C LEU A 32 -24.69 -8.46 7.87
N SER A 33 -24.07 -9.58 7.51
CA SER A 33 -22.82 -9.62 6.74
C SER A 33 -23.00 -9.31 5.26
N SER A 34 -24.23 -9.38 4.76
CA SER A 34 -24.63 -9.09 3.37
C SER A 34 -26.09 -8.58 3.32
N ALA A 35 -26.52 -8.11 2.15
CA ALA A 35 -27.92 -7.74 1.94
C ALA A 35 -28.85 -8.94 2.21
N PRO A 36 -29.94 -8.78 2.97
CA PRO A 36 -30.95 -9.82 3.09
C PRO A 36 -31.41 -10.27 1.69
N PRO A 37 -31.66 -11.58 1.45
CA PRO A 37 -31.95 -12.11 0.11
C PRO A 37 -33.08 -11.38 -0.63
N PHE A 38 -34.08 -10.90 0.13
CA PHE A 38 -35.23 -10.16 -0.41
C PHE A 38 -34.88 -8.72 -0.83
N ALA A 39 -33.86 -8.10 -0.24
CA ALA A 39 -33.44 -6.72 -0.51
C ALA A 39 -32.32 -6.66 -1.57
N ALA A 40 -31.52 -7.72 -1.71
CA ALA A 40 -30.38 -7.80 -2.64
C ALA A 40 -30.77 -7.51 -4.11
N ARG A 41 -32.02 -7.79 -4.50
CA ARG A 41 -32.53 -7.60 -5.86
C ARG A 41 -33.00 -6.16 -6.16
N TRP A 42 -33.24 -5.36 -5.13
CA TRP A 42 -33.79 -4.00 -5.22
C TRP A 42 -32.78 -2.91 -4.89
N ILE A 43 -31.68 -3.29 -4.24
CA ILE A 43 -30.62 -2.37 -3.88
C ILE A 43 -29.68 -2.22 -5.09
N PRO A 44 -29.54 -1.01 -5.66
CA PRO A 44 -28.58 -0.77 -6.74
C PRO A 44 -27.18 -1.23 -6.32
N TYR A 45 -26.44 -1.88 -7.22
CA TYR A 45 -25.12 -2.44 -6.94
C TYR A 45 -24.16 -1.46 -6.23
N ARG A 46 -24.16 -0.19 -6.63
CA ARG A 46 -23.39 0.89 -5.96
C ARG A 46 -23.81 1.13 -4.51
N ILE A 47 -25.11 1.08 -4.21
CA ILE A 47 -25.64 1.24 -2.85
C ILE A 47 -25.31 0.00 -2.02
N GLY A 48 -25.39 -1.20 -2.62
CA GLY A 48 -24.96 -2.45 -1.99
C GLY A 48 -23.47 -2.45 -1.62
N GLN A 49 -22.59 -1.96 -2.51
CA GLN A 49 -21.16 -1.78 -2.20
C GLN A 49 -20.91 -0.73 -1.11
N GLN A 50 -21.66 0.39 -1.08
CA GLN A 50 -21.48 1.40 -0.02
C GLN A 50 -21.90 0.91 1.37
N LEU A 51 -22.94 0.06 1.42
CA LEU A 51 -23.50 -0.49 2.66
C LEU A 51 -22.78 -1.76 3.13
N TRP A 52 -22.43 -2.67 2.23
CA TRP A 52 -21.86 -3.99 2.55
C TRP A 52 -20.51 -4.30 1.91
N GLY A 53 -20.14 -3.60 0.84
CA GLY A 53 -18.84 -3.75 0.17
C GLY A 53 -17.69 -3.32 1.07
N ARG A 54 -16.49 -3.85 0.82
CA ARG A 54 -15.31 -3.33 1.49
C ARG A 54 -14.99 -1.98 0.86
N ARG A 55 -14.94 -0.94 1.69
CA ARG A 55 -14.62 0.43 1.23
C ARG A 55 -13.18 0.56 0.73
N ASN A 56 -12.36 -0.47 0.99
CA ASN A 56 -11.02 -0.64 0.46
C ASN A 56 -10.97 -1.49 -0.83
N GLU A 57 -12.10 -1.80 -1.51
CA GLU A 57 -12.10 -2.57 -2.78
C GLU A 57 -11.28 -1.92 -3.90
N SER A 58 -11.05 -0.61 -3.82
CA SER A 58 -10.17 0.15 -4.72
C SER A 58 -8.71 0.27 -4.24
N LEU A 59 -8.38 -0.35 -3.10
CA LEU A 59 -7.03 -0.40 -2.52
C LEU A 59 -6.54 -1.85 -2.53
N SER A 60 -6.10 -2.33 -3.69
CA SER A 60 -5.60 -3.69 -3.92
C SER A 60 -4.62 -4.15 -2.84
N TYR A 61 -3.67 -3.29 -2.48
CA TYR A 61 -2.62 -3.58 -1.52
C TYR A 61 -3.11 -3.85 -0.08
N VAL A 62 -4.26 -3.31 0.30
CA VAL A 62 -4.91 -3.60 1.60
C VAL A 62 -5.47 -5.02 1.61
N LEU A 63 -6.06 -5.45 0.50
CA LEU A 63 -6.66 -6.77 0.38
C LEU A 63 -5.60 -7.86 0.26
N ASP A 64 -4.55 -7.64 -0.54
CA ASP A 64 -3.58 -8.67 -0.87
C ASP A 64 -2.76 -9.14 0.35
N TRP A 65 -2.39 -8.22 1.26
CA TRP A 65 -1.74 -8.61 2.53
C TRP A 65 -2.66 -9.46 3.40
N ARG A 66 -3.93 -9.07 3.52
CA ARG A 66 -4.91 -9.82 4.30
C ARG A 66 -5.12 -11.21 3.72
N GLU A 67 -5.35 -11.31 2.41
CA GLU A 67 -5.54 -12.58 1.71
C GLU A 67 -4.32 -13.49 1.91
N ALA A 68 -3.11 -12.98 1.68
CA ALA A 68 -1.89 -13.76 1.81
C ALA A 68 -1.66 -14.31 3.23
N ILE A 69 -2.00 -13.55 4.27
CA ILE A 69 -1.90 -14.01 5.67
C ILE A 69 -2.98 -15.05 5.98
N CYS A 70 -4.23 -14.81 5.54
CA CYS A 70 -5.34 -15.74 5.81
C CYS A 70 -5.18 -17.08 5.07
N GLU A 71 -4.48 -17.08 3.93
CA GLU A 71 -4.21 -18.29 3.13
C GLU A 71 -2.95 -19.04 3.59
N ALA A 72 -2.18 -18.48 4.53
CA ALA A 72 -0.99 -19.12 5.03
C ALA A 72 -1.35 -20.35 5.88
N LYS A 73 -0.98 -21.54 5.40
CA LYS A 73 -1.29 -22.83 6.05
C LYS A 73 -0.69 -22.96 7.45
N GLU A 74 0.30 -22.14 7.76
CA GLU A 74 0.97 -22.05 9.05
C GLU A 74 0.14 -21.30 10.11
N LEU A 75 -0.88 -20.55 9.69
CA LEU A 75 -1.67 -19.68 10.56
C LEU A 75 -3.12 -20.16 10.64
N ASP A 76 -3.67 -20.15 11.85
CA ASP A 76 -5.10 -20.24 12.10
C ASP A 76 -5.59 -18.83 12.47
N ALA A 77 -6.02 -18.08 11.46
CA ALA A 77 -6.24 -16.63 11.57
C ALA A 77 -7.71 -16.26 11.84
N ASP A 78 -7.98 -15.75 13.04
CA ASP A 78 -9.22 -15.04 13.35
C ASP A 78 -9.10 -13.58 12.88
N ILE A 79 -10.08 -13.09 12.15
CA ILE A 79 -10.06 -11.72 11.59
C ILE A 79 -10.89 -10.79 12.47
N CYS A 80 -10.29 -9.67 12.88
CA CYS A 80 -10.91 -8.62 13.66
C CYS A 80 -10.91 -7.30 12.87
N ASN A 81 -12.09 -6.87 12.41
CA ASN A 81 -12.26 -5.54 11.82
C ASN A 81 -12.46 -4.49 12.92
N ILE A 82 -11.47 -3.63 13.16
CA ILE A 82 -11.53 -2.66 14.29
C ILE A 82 -12.60 -1.58 14.12
N THR A 83 -13.14 -1.39 12.91
CA THR A 83 -14.21 -0.43 12.65
C THR A 83 -15.57 -0.95 13.14
N ASN A 84 -15.71 -2.26 13.33
CA ASN A 84 -16.83 -2.86 14.05
C ASN A 84 -16.50 -2.88 15.55
N LEU A 85 -16.99 -1.89 16.29
CA LEU A 85 -16.60 -1.69 17.69
C LEU A 85 -17.04 -2.81 18.63
N ILE A 86 -18.09 -3.57 18.26
CA ILE A 86 -18.59 -4.71 19.04
C ILE A 86 -17.61 -5.88 18.88
N GLU A 87 -17.36 -6.27 17.64
CA GLU A 87 -16.39 -7.30 17.26
C GLU A 87 -15.00 -6.97 17.83
N TYR A 88 -14.55 -5.73 17.68
CA TYR A 88 -13.27 -5.28 18.23
C TYR A 88 -13.21 -5.47 19.74
N ARG A 89 -14.28 -5.12 20.47
CA ARG A 89 -14.34 -5.31 21.93
C ARG A 89 -14.34 -6.79 22.32
N GLU A 90 -14.95 -7.66 21.53
CA GLU A 90 -14.94 -9.10 21.77
C GLU A 90 -13.54 -9.70 21.61
N PHE A 91 -12.83 -9.33 20.54
CA PHE A 91 -11.46 -9.80 20.32
C PHE A 91 -10.49 -9.25 21.35
N LEU A 92 -10.64 -8.00 21.79
CA LEU A 92 -9.82 -7.45 22.88
C LEU A 92 -9.91 -8.29 24.16
N ARG A 93 -11.10 -8.81 24.51
CA ARG A 93 -11.26 -9.73 25.67
C ARG A 93 -10.51 -11.06 25.50
N LYS A 94 -10.29 -11.49 24.27
CA LYS A 94 -9.62 -12.75 23.93
C LYS A 94 -8.15 -12.54 23.58
N LEU A 95 -7.62 -11.31 23.62
CA LEU A 95 -6.29 -10.97 23.11
C LEU A 95 -5.17 -11.83 23.72
N ARG A 96 -5.28 -12.18 25.01
CA ARG A 96 -4.32 -13.04 25.73
C ARG A 96 -4.27 -14.50 25.24
N GLN A 97 -5.26 -14.93 24.46
CA GLN A 97 -5.37 -16.30 23.93
C GLN A 97 -4.57 -16.48 22.63
N TYR A 98 -4.15 -15.39 21.98
CA TYR A 98 -3.45 -15.43 20.71
C TYR A 98 -1.93 -15.39 20.94
N PRO A 99 -1.17 -16.44 20.58
CA PRO A 99 0.29 -16.41 20.58
C PRO A 99 0.85 -15.44 19.54
N LEU A 100 0.10 -15.13 18.48
CA LEU A 100 0.47 -14.16 17.46
C LEU A 100 -0.67 -13.18 17.20
N ILE A 101 -0.36 -11.88 17.19
CA ILE A 101 -1.27 -10.79 16.85
C ILE A 101 -0.63 -9.97 15.74
N ILE A 102 -1.32 -9.82 14.62
CA ILE A 102 -0.85 -9.06 13.47
C ILE A 102 -1.80 -7.88 13.25
N VAL A 103 -1.29 -6.65 13.32
CA VAL A 103 -2.03 -5.44 12.97
C VAL A 103 -1.63 -4.99 11.57
N LEU A 104 -2.56 -4.97 10.64
CA LEU A 104 -2.31 -4.58 9.25
C LEU A 104 -2.21 -3.07 9.07
N HIS A 105 -1.52 -2.68 7.99
CA HIS A 105 -1.34 -1.28 7.59
C HIS A 105 -2.66 -0.54 7.35
N SER A 106 -3.76 -1.25 7.05
CA SER A 106 -5.09 -0.69 6.94
C SER A 106 -5.63 -0.13 8.27
N ALA A 107 -5.22 -0.72 9.40
CA ALA A 107 -5.56 -0.27 10.74
C ALA A 107 -4.63 0.85 11.26
N THR A 108 -3.48 1.07 10.62
CA THR A 108 -2.48 2.06 11.05
C THR A 108 -2.30 3.22 10.07
N GLY A 109 -2.82 3.14 8.84
CA GLY A 109 -2.52 4.10 7.76
C GLY A 109 -3.05 5.52 8.00
N ASP A 110 -4.38 5.65 8.06
CA ASP A 110 -5.07 6.96 8.00
C ASP A 110 -5.62 7.46 9.34
N SER A 111 -5.64 6.60 10.36
CA SER A 111 -5.97 6.98 11.73
C SER A 111 -5.37 5.99 12.70
N MET A 112 -4.87 6.49 13.83
CA MET A 112 -4.42 5.66 14.96
C MET A 112 -5.43 5.63 16.11
N SER A 113 -6.57 6.32 15.96
CA SER A 113 -7.48 6.63 17.08
C SER A 113 -8.04 5.39 17.79
N LEU A 114 -8.44 4.36 17.03
CA LEU A 114 -9.02 3.13 17.57
C LEU A 114 -7.99 2.26 18.29
N LEU A 115 -6.76 2.22 17.79
CA LEU A 115 -5.65 1.49 18.41
C LEU A 115 -5.14 2.22 19.66
N ARG A 116 -4.94 3.54 19.58
CA ARG A 116 -4.48 4.37 20.71
C ARG A 116 -5.41 4.30 21.92
N LYS A 117 -6.73 4.25 21.70
CA LYS A 117 -7.73 4.09 22.77
C LYS A 117 -7.68 2.73 23.48
N ARG A 118 -6.85 1.80 23.02
CA ARG A 118 -6.78 0.41 23.51
C ARG A 118 -5.35 -0.04 23.84
N ILE A 119 -4.42 0.91 24.01
CA ILE A 119 -3.02 0.62 24.36
C ILE A 119 -2.90 -0.36 25.54
N ASP A 120 -3.69 -0.16 26.60
CA ASP A 120 -3.61 -1.00 27.80
C ASP A 120 -3.96 -2.47 27.51
N TRP A 121 -4.93 -2.72 26.63
CA TRP A 121 -5.26 -4.07 26.20
C TRP A 121 -4.09 -4.73 25.47
N PHE A 122 -3.44 -4.01 24.55
CA PHE A 122 -2.27 -4.52 23.83
C PHE A 122 -1.05 -4.73 24.72
N ARG A 123 -0.88 -3.93 25.78
CA ARG A 123 0.17 -4.16 26.79
C ARG A 123 -0.04 -5.44 27.58
N GLU A 124 -1.29 -5.82 27.80
CA GLU A 124 -1.66 -7.02 28.55
C GLU A 124 -1.69 -8.30 27.71
N ARG A 125 -1.38 -8.22 26.40
CA ARG A 125 -1.27 -9.39 25.53
C ARG A 125 -0.19 -10.35 26.06
N ARG A 126 -0.30 -11.63 25.69
CA ARG A 126 0.75 -12.64 25.97
C ARG A 126 1.53 -13.04 24.72
N GLY A 127 0.94 -12.90 23.54
CA GLY A 127 1.57 -13.24 22.28
C GLY A 127 2.41 -12.12 21.67
N LYS A 128 3.13 -12.48 20.61
CA LYS A 128 3.92 -11.56 19.79
C LYS A 128 3.00 -10.60 19.04
N LEU A 129 3.38 -9.32 19.01
CA LEU A 129 2.66 -8.28 18.27
C LEU A 129 3.50 -7.81 17.08
N VAL A 130 2.99 -8.08 15.89
CA VAL A 130 3.52 -7.62 14.61
C VAL A 130 2.65 -6.46 14.12
N VAL A 131 3.24 -5.32 13.81
CA VAL A 131 2.51 -4.13 13.33
C VAL A 131 3.04 -3.70 11.97
N PHE A 132 2.19 -3.77 10.96
CA PHE A 132 2.42 -3.18 9.65
C PHE A 132 2.06 -1.71 9.67
N VAL A 133 2.95 -0.86 9.18
CA VAL A 133 2.72 0.58 9.15
C VAL A 133 2.31 1.03 7.75
N GLY A 134 1.13 1.63 7.64
CA GLY A 134 0.66 2.25 6.40
C GLY A 134 1.05 3.73 6.33
N ASN A 135 1.16 4.31 5.13
CA ASN A 135 1.39 5.75 4.92
C ASN A 135 2.48 6.30 5.85
N GLU A 136 3.71 5.74 5.76
CA GLU A 136 4.88 6.01 6.62
C GLU A 136 5.51 7.41 6.40
N TYR A 137 4.65 8.41 6.28
CA TYR A 137 4.94 9.84 6.26
C TYR A 137 3.84 10.63 7.00
N ASN A 138 2.72 9.99 7.31
CA ASN A 138 1.54 10.58 7.94
C ASN A 138 1.37 10.03 9.36
N LEU A 139 0.92 10.86 10.31
CA LEU A 139 0.64 10.46 11.70
C LEU A 139 1.83 9.78 12.41
N LEU A 140 3.07 10.14 12.05
CA LEU A 140 4.27 9.45 12.54
C LEU A 140 4.41 9.53 14.06
N GLY A 141 4.17 10.70 14.67
CA GLY A 141 4.16 10.83 16.13
C GLY A 141 3.17 9.88 16.80
N ASP A 142 1.94 9.79 16.29
CA ASP A 142 0.91 8.88 16.80
C ASP A 142 1.27 7.41 16.62
N LYS A 143 1.84 7.04 15.47
CA LYS A 143 2.30 5.68 15.16
C LYS A 143 3.44 5.26 16.09
N ILE A 144 4.50 6.06 16.17
CA ILE A 144 5.67 5.78 17.01
C ILE A 144 5.26 5.72 18.48
N ASN A 145 4.42 6.65 18.95
CA ASN A 145 3.91 6.62 20.33
C ASN A 145 3.13 5.34 20.62
N PHE A 146 2.27 4.89 19.71
CA PHE A 146 1.55 3.62 19.86
C PHE A 146 2.52 2.43 19.92
N LEU A 147 3.43 2.31 18.94
CA LEU A 147 4.40 1.22 18.84
C LEU A 147 5.27 1.10 20.11
N LYS A 148 5.80 2.21 20.61
CA LYS A 148 6.54 2.29 21.88
C LYS A 148 5.66 1.91 23.06
N SER A 149 4.45 2.46 23.13
CA SER A 149 3.56 2.25 24.27
C SER A 149 3.16 0.79 24.42
N VAL A 150 2.92 0.09 23.31
CA VAL A 150 2.55 -1.33 23.34
C VAL A 150 3.77 -2.25 23.33
N LYS A 151 4.99 -1.71 23.19
CA LYS A 151 6.22 -2.48 22.98
C LYS A 151 6.02 -3.54 21.88
N ALA A 152 5.66 -3.09 20.69
CA ALA A 152 5.44 -4.00 19.56
C ALA A 152 6.69 -4.85 19.35
N ASP A 153 6.54 -6.17 19.18
CA ASP A 153 7.68 -7.06 18.99
C ASP A 153 8.32 -6.83 17.62
N TYR A 154 7.49 -6.63 16.58
CA TYR A 154 7.96 -6.40 15.21
C TYR A 154 7.24 -5.22 14.55
N ILE A 155 8.01 -4.38 13.86
CA ILE A 155 7.52 -3.29 13.03
C ILE A 155 7.79 -3.64 11.57
N CYS A 156 6.74 -3.82 10.78
CA CYS A 156 6.82 -4.11 9.35
C CYS A 156 6.66 -2.82 8.56
N SER A 157 7.78 -2.33 8.01
CA SER A 157 7.88 -1.11 7.22
C SER A 157 7.93 -1.43 5.72
N GLN A 158 7.36 -0.58 4.90
CA GLN A 158 7.49 -0.60 3.43
C GLN A 158 8.76 0.11 2.95
N LEU A 159 9.41 0.88 3.82
CA LEU A 159 10.62 1.63 3.50
C LEU A 159 11.84 0.69 3.35
N PRO A 160 12.90 1.12 2.64
CA PRO A 160 14.19 0.46 2.71
C PRO A 160 14.65 0.29 4.17
N LEU A 161 15.32 -0.82 4.49
CA LEU A 161 15.61 -1.20 5.88
C LEU A 161 16.36 -0.12 6.66
N GLU A 162 17.37 0.50 6.06
CA GLU A 162 18.15 1.57 6.71
C GLU A 162 17.27 2.80 7.03
N VAL A 163 16.35 3.14 6.12
CA VAL A 163 15.39 4.23 6.33
C VAL A 163 14.40 3.88 7.44
N ALA A 164 13.88 2.65 7.43
CA ALA A 164 12.97 2.17 8.48
C ALA A 164 13.64 2.16 9.86
N ARG A 165 14.91 1.71 9.94
CA ARG A 165 15.72 1.72 11.16
C ARG A 165 15.90 3.12 11.72
N TRP A 166 16.23 4.06 10.85
CA TRP A 166 16.31 5.47 11.24
C TRP A 166 14.95 5.98 11.75
N LEU A 167 13.86 5.71 11.02
CA LEU A 167 12.54 6.24 11.36
C LEU A 167 12.02 5.72 12.70
N TYR A 168 12.25 4.44 12.99
CA TYR A 168 11.74 3.76 14.18
C TYR A 168 12.79 3.54 15.28
N GLU A 169 13.92 4.26 15.26
CA GLU A 169 15.01 4.05 16.23
C GLU A 169 14.55 4.13 17.70
N GLU A 170 13.54 4.96 17.98
CA GLU A 170 13.01 5.14 19.34
C GLU A 170 12.19 3.93 19.83
N CYS A 171 11.85 2.99 18.95
CA CYS A 171 11.14 1.75 19.26
C CYS A 171 12.15 0.66 19.65
N VAL A 172 12.89 0.88 20.74
CA VAL A 172 14.03 0.02 21.16
C VAL A 172 13.64 -1.42 21.53
N ASP A 173 12.38 -1.65 21.88
CA ASP A 173 11.82 -2.98 22.19
C ASP A 173 11.38 -3.74 20.91
N SER A 174 11.52 -3.13 19.72
CA SER A 174 10.97 -3.65 18.47
C SER A 174 12.06 -4.08 17.49
N GLN A 175 11.87 -5.24 16.85
CA GLN A 175 12.63 -5.60 15.66
C GLN A 175 12.00 -4.98 14.40
N ILE A 176 12.80 -4.27 13.63
CA ILE A 176 12.35 -3.57 12.42
C ILE A 176 12.58 -4.47 11.20
N LEU A 177 11.52 -4.68 10.42
CA LEU A 177 11.52 -5.50 9.21
C LEU A 177 11.14 -4.62 8.00
N SER A 178 11.92 -4.70 6.92
CA SER A 178 11.52 -4.15 5.63
C SER A 178 10.71 -5.21 4.87
N LEU A 179 9.40 -4.99 4.80
CA LEU A 179 8.41 -5.84 4.14
C LEU A 179 7.53 -4.97 3.22
N PRO A 180 8.08 -4.48 2.10
CA PRO A 180 7.26 -3.81 1.09
C PRO A 180 6.25 -4.80 0.48
N HIS A 181 5.33 -4.24 -0.30
CA HIS A 181 4.36 -5.02 -1.06
C HIS A 181 5.02 -6.07 -1.97
N GLY A 182 4.18 -6.96 -2.52
CA GLY A 182 4.61 -7.97 -3.47
C GLY A 182 3.59 -8.19 -4.58
N LEU A 183 3.88 -9.11 -5.48
CA LEU A 183 2.95 -9.54 -6.51
C LEU A 183 1.88 -10.47 -5.91
N ASN A 184 0.60 -10.22 -6.23
CA ASN A 184 -0.48 -11.19 -6.07
C ASN A 184 -0.76 -11.89 -7.42
N PRO A 185 -0.18 -13.08 -7.67
CA PRO A 185 -0.31 -13.76 -8.97
C PRO A 185 -1.72 -14.32 -9.22
N LYS A 186 -2.62 -14.34 -8.21
CA LYS A 186 -4.02 -14.76 -8.39
C LYS A 186 -4.87 -13.70 -9.09
N VAL A 187 -4.47 -12.44 -8.97
CA VAL A 187 -5.18 -11.29 -9.54
C VAL A 187 -4.45 -10.76 -10.76
N TYR A 188 -3.13 -10.57 -10.63
CA TYR A 188 -2.27 -9.98 -11.65
C TYR A 188 -1.45 -11.07 -12.31
N PHE A 189 -1.96 -11.55 -13.44
CA PHE A 189 -1.36 -12.60 -14.27
C PHE A 189 -1.58 -12.28 -15.76
N PRO A 190 -0.69 -12.74 -16.65
CA PRO A 190 -0.88 -12.59 -18.09
C PRO A 190 -2.02 -13.46 -18.58
N VAL A 191 -2.83 -12.94 -19.51
CA VAL A 191 -3.90 -13.69 -20.19
C VAL A 191 -3.52 -13.99 -21.63
N THR A 192 -3.74 -15.23 -22.06
CA THR A 192 -3.48 -15.67 -23.44
C THR A 192 -4.41 -14.91 -24.38
N ARG A 193 -3.87 -14.00 -25.21
CA ARG A 193 -4.60 -13.14 -26.18
C ARG A 193 -5.19 -11.82 -25.63
N SER A 194 -4.54 -11.18 -24.68
CA SER A 194 -4.84 -9.75 -24.42
C SER A 194 -4.46 -8.92 -25.66
N VAL A 195 -5.43 -8.20 -26.23
CA VAL A 195 -5.15 -7.15 -27.21
C VAL A 195 -4.92 -5.86 -26.43
N ARG A 196 -3.68 -5.39 -26.41
CA ARG A 196 -3.30 -4.13 -25.77
C ARG A 196 -3.63 -2.97 -26.70
N LYS A 197 -4.72 -2.25 -26.41
CA LYS A 197 -5.23 -1.14 -27.21
C LYS A 197 -4.68 0.22 -26.78
N ILE A 198 -4.14 0.29 -25.57
CA ILE A 198 -3.61 1.51 -24.97
C ILE A 198 -2.10 1.39 -25.03
N ASP A 199 -1.42 2.37 -25.60
CA ASP A 199 0.04 2.38 -25.63
C ASP A 199 0.56 2.72 -24.24
N ILE A 200 0.13 3.85 -23.68
CA ILE A 200 0.57 4.29 -22.36
C ILE A 200 -0.63 4.60 -21.47
N GLY A 201 -0.70 3.91 -20.33
CA GLY A 201 -1.72 4.09 -19.32
C GLY A 201 -1.22 4.82 -18.08
N PHE A 202 -2.13 5.50 -17.39
CA PHE A 202 -1.98 5.88 -15.99
C PHE A 202 -3.37 6.08 -15.37
N ILE A 203 -3.65 5.44 -14.23
CA ILE A 203 -4.85 5.74 -13.45
C ILE A 203 -4.49 5.87 -11.98
N GLY A 204 -4.59 7.06 -11.42
CA GLY A 204 -4.35 7.26 -10.00
C GLY A 204 -4.46 8.71 -9.58
N ASP A 205 -4.53 8.93 -8.27
CA ASP A 205 -4.60 10.28 -7.72
C ASP A 205 -3.27 11.00 -7.96
N PHE A 206 -3.33 12.27 -8.38
CA PHE A 206 -2.17 13.16 -8.31
C PHE A 206 -1.75 13.36 -6.86
N TYR A 207 -0.44 13.53 -6.62
CA TYR A 207 0.02 13.75 -5.25
C TYR A 207 -0.53 15.07 -4.72
N HIS A 208 -1.09 15.02 -3.51
CA HIS A 208 -1.43 16.23 -2.79
C HIS A 208 -0.14 17.02 -2.52
N HIS A 209 -0.21 18.35 -2.56
CA HIS A 209 0.94 19.24 -2.31
C HIS A 209 1.71 18.95 -1.01
N LEU A 210 1.07 18.30 -0.04
CA LEU A 210 1.64 17.94 1.26
C LEU A 210 2.62 16.76 1.22
N VAL A 211 2.67 16.01 0.11
CA VAL A 211 3.67 14.95 -0.07
C VAL A 211 5.04 15.53 -0.45
N GLY A 212 5.07 16.77 -0.95
CA GLY A 212 6.29 17.45 -1.39
C GLY A 212 6.90 16.87 -2.68
N ASP A 213 6.22 15.95 -3.36
CA ASP A 213 6.67 15.32 -4.59
C ASP A 213 5.78 15.70 -5.79
N LYS A 214 6.42 16.15 -6.86
CA LYS A 214 5.81 16.51 -8.14
C LYS A 214 6.31 15.67 -9.31
N GLU A 215 7.33 14.81 -9.13
CA GLU A 215 8.01 14.12 -10.25
C GLU A 215 7.04 13.23 -11.05
N ARG A 216 6.26 12.39 -10.35
CA ARG A 216 5.24 11.56 -11.01
C ARG A 216 4.15 12.40 -11.67
N THR A 217 3.75 13.50 -11.04
CA THR A 217 2.74 14.40 -11.58
C THR A 217 3.23 15.04 -12.88
N HIS A 218 4.47 15.54 -12.91
CA HIS A 218 5.11 16.07 -14.11
C HIS A 218 5.21 15.03 -15.22
N LEU A 219 5.61 13.80 -14.89
CA LEU A 219 5.64 12.69 -15.84
C LEU A 219 4.26 12.45 -16.48
N VAL A 220 3.23 12.35 -15.66
CA VAL A 220 1.86 12.09 -16.14
C VAL A 220 1.37 13.25 -17.00
N GLN A 221 1.60 14.50 -16.59
CA GLN A 221 1.24 15.69 -17.34
C GLN A 221 1.97 15.76 -18.68
N PHE A 222 3.27 15.46 -18.70
CA PHE A 222 4.06 15.38 -19.93
C PHE A 222 3.40 14.44 -20.94
N PHE A 223 3.04 13.22 -20.55
CA PHE A 223 2.40 12.28 -21.48
C PHE A 223 0.96 12.64 -21.86
N GLN A 224 0.23 13.40 -21.02
CA GLN A 224 -1.07 13.95 -21.38
C GLN A 224 -0.97 14.99 -22.50
N GLU A 225 0.05 15.85 -22.44
CA GLU A 225 0.25 16.96 -23.38
C GLU A 225 0.99 16.49 -24.66
N GLU A 226 2.02 15.67 -24.48
CA GLU A 226 3.04 15.39 -25.50
C GLU A 226 2.89 13.99 -26.11
N GLY A 227 2.10 13.09 -25.52
CA GLY A 227 1.96 11.70 -26.00
C GLY A 227 1.52 11.58 -27.46
N LYS A 228 0.71 12.53 -27.95
CA LYS A 228 0.28 12.60 -29.35
C LYS A 228 1.43 12.85 -30.32
N LYS A 229 2.50 13.54 -29.90
CA LYS A 229 3.68 13.79 -30.74
C LYS A 229 4.38 12.49 -31.11
N TYR A 230 4.30 11.49 -30.23
CA TYR A 230 4.80 10.14 -30.44
C TYR A 230 3.78 9.19 -31.08
N LYS A 231 2.63 9.71 -31.55
CA LYS A 231 1.52 8.93 -32.14
C LYS A 231 0.97 7.84 -31.22
N LEU A 232 1.03 8.05 -29.90
CA LEU A 232 0.57 7.11 -28.90
C LEU A 232 -0.93 7.26 -28.63
N THR A 233 -1.58 6.13 -28.34
CA THR A 233 -2.88 6.08 -27.68
C THR A 233 -2.67 6.07 -26.16
N CYS A 234 -2.88 7.24 -25.52
CA CYS A 234 -2.76 7.37 -24.07
C CYS A 234 -4.12 7.31 -23.36
N ASP A 235 -4.22 6.58 -22.25
CA ASP A 235 -5.35 6.64 -21.32
C ASP A 235 -4.85 7.04 -19.93
N ILE A 236 -5.04 8.31 -19.59
CA ILE A 236 -4.54 8.92 -18.36
C ILE A 236 -5.73 9.53 -17.59
N ARG A 237 -6.02 8.97 -16.41
CA ARG A 237 -7.16 9.36 -15.57
C ARG A 237 -6.75 9.59 -14.12
N SER A 238 -7.39 10.57 -13.48
CA SER A 238 -7.24 10.84 -12.04
C SER A 238 -8.43 10.25 -11.28
N GLU A 239 -8.47 8.93 -11.15
CA GLU A 239 -9.50 8.20 -10.42
C GLU A 239 -8.93 6.94 -9.76
N ARG A 240 -9.79 6.20 -9.06
CA ARG A 240 -9.46 4.88 -8.50
C ARG A 240 -10.39 3.82 -9.09
N LEU A 241 -9.79 2.76 -9.59
CA LEU A 241 -10.52 1.59 -10.07
C LEU A 241 -10.63 0.52 -8.98
N PRO A 242 -11.73 -0.25 -8.97
CA PRO A 242 -11.78 -1.53 -8.27
C PRO A 242 -10.63 -2.45 -8.68
N ARG A 243 -10.18 -3.32 -7.77
CA ARG A 243 -9.00 -4.20 -7.99
C ARG A 243 -9.04 -4.99 -9.30
N LEU A 244 -10.18 -5.57 -9.66
CA LEU A 244 -10.31 -6.37 -10.89
C LEU A 244 -10.30 -5.50 -12.15
N ASP A 245 -11.01 -4.37 -12.12
CA ASP A 245 -11.02 -3.40 -13.22
C ASP A 245 -9.62 -2.80 -13.45
N TRP A 246 -8.85 -2.60 -12.38
CA TRP A 246 -7.45 -2.21 -12.46
C TRP A 246 -6.57 -3.26 -13.15
N ALA A 247 -6.76 -4.55 -12.81
CA ALA A 247 -6.04 -5.64 -13.48
C ALA A 247 -6.40 -5.73 -14.98
N GLU A 248 -7.67 -5.56 -15.33
CA GLU A 248 -8.12 -5.49 -16.73
C GLU A 248 -7.55 -4.29 -17.48
N PHE A 249 -7.53 -3.11 -16.84
CA PHE A 249 -6.89 -1.93 -17.41
C PHE A 249 -5.41 -2.18 -17.69
N LEU A 250 -4.65 -2.72 -16.74
CA LEU A 250 -3.25 -3.07 -16.94
C LEU A 250 -3.06 -4.02 -18.13
N ARG A 251 -3.89 -5.06 -18.24
CA ARG A 251 -3.88 -6.01 -19.39
C ARG A 251 -4.19 -5.35 -20.73
N SER A 252 -4.78 -4.16 -20.74
CA SER A 252 -5.08 -3.42 -21.97
C SER A 252 -3.97 -2.43 -22.39
N CYS A 253 -2.96 -2.21 -21.54
CA CYS A 253 -1.88 -1.23 -21.75
C CYS A 253 -0.57 -1.88 -22.22
N ASN A 254 0.15 -1.31 -23.20
CA ASN A 254 1.52 -1.71 -23.53
C ASN A 254 2.52 -1.25 -22.45
N GLY A 255 2.33 -0.03 -21.95
CA GLY A 255 3.12 0.60 -20.91
C GLY A 255 2.27 1.27 -19.84
N ILE A 256 2.81 1.40 -18.64
CA ILE A 256 2.25 2.22 -17.55
C ILE A 256 3.31 3.19 -17.03
N LEU A 257 2.89 4.41 -16.69
CA LEU A 257 3.74 5.42 -16.06
C LEU A 257 3.80 5.23 -14.54
N GLY A 258 4.95 5.52 -13.94
CA GLY A 258 5.10 5.48 -12.49
C GLY A 258 6.36 6.14 -11.94
N ALA A 259 6.45 6.15 -10.62
CA ALA A 259 7.60 6.55 -9.83
C ALA A 259 7.45 5.94 -8.44
N GLU A 260 8.55 5.89 -7.67
CA GLU A 260 8.48 5.48 -6.26
C GLU A 260 7.38 6.24 -5.51
N SER A 261 6.74 5.55 -4.55
CA SER A 261 5.70 6.12 -3.70
C SER A 261 6.29 6.73 -2.44
N GLY A 262 5.62 7.71 -1.83
CA GLY A 262 6.06 8.34 -0.58
C GLY A 262 6.60 9.75 -0.76
N THR A 263 7.41 10.23 0.20
CA THR A 263 7.89 11.61 0.27
C THR A 263 9.42 11.66 0.33
N TYR A 264 10.02 12.71 -0.22
CA TYR A 264 11.44 13.02 -0.03
C TYR A 264 11.74 13.67 1.33
N TYR A 265 10.71 14.11 2.05
CA TYR A 265 10.82 14.93 3.26
C TYR A 265 10.38 14.17 4.49
N LEU A 266 10.95 12.97 4.70
CA LEU A 266 10.63 12.16 5.85
C LEU A 266 11.14 12.84 7.13
N ASP A 267 10.27 13.00 8.11
CA ASP A 267 10.59 13.51 9.44
C ASP A 267 10.15 12.51 10.51
N ARG A 268 11.03 12.25 11.48
CA ARG A 268 10.80 11.30 12.59
C ARG A 268 9.51 11.57 13.35
N LYS A 269 9.05 12.82 13.40
CA LYS A 269 7.82 13.19 14.12
C LYS A 269 6.67 13.59 13.20
N GLY A 270 6.89 13.65 11.89
CA GLY A 270 5.91 14.10 10.90
C GLY A 270 5.52 15.58 11.02
N ARG A 271 6.31 16.40 11.71
CA ARG A 271 5.98 17.80 12.03
C ARG A 271 5.82 18.65 10.78
N GLN A 272 6.69 18.49 9.79
CA GLN A 272 6.65 19.28 8.55
C GLN A 272 5.33 19.07 7.82
N ILE A 273 4.91 17.81 7.65
CA ILE A 273 3.64 17.48 6.98
C ILE A 273 2.44 17.96 7.82
N GLU A 274 2.51 17.89 9.15
CA GLU A 274 1.47 18.40 10.03
C GLU A 274 1.34 19.93 9.99
N GLU A 275 2.47 20.64 9.94
CA GLU A 275 2.53 22.10 9.79
C GLU A 275 1.98 22.54 8.44
N ALA A 276 2.45 21.93 7.35
CA ALA A 276 1.95 22.19 6.01
C ALA A 276 0.44 21.90 5.91
N ARG A 277 -0.04 20.82 6.55
CA ARG A 277 -1.48 20.48 6.59
C ARG A 277 -2.28 21.51 7.38
N ARG A 278 -1.77 22.01 8.50
CA ARG A 278 -2.43 23.05 9.30
C ARG A 278 -2.54 24.34 8.51
N TYR A 279 -1.48 24.72 7.80
CA TYR A 279 -1.46 25.89 6.94
C TYR A 279 -2.46 25.78 5.77
N PHE A 280 -2.50 24.62 5.10
CA PHE A 280 -3.42 24.36 3.99
C PHE A 280 -4.90 24.47 4.40
N LYS A 281 -5.26 24.12 5.63
CA LYS A 281 -6.63 24.25 6.13
C LYS A 281 -7.12 25.70 6.19
N THR A 282 -6.23 26.66 6.42
CA THR A 282 -6.56 28.08 6.55
C THR A 282 -6.27 28.89 5.28
N HIS A 283 -5.55 28.34 4.30
CA HIS A 283 -5.17 29.01 3.05
C HIS A 283 -5.64 28.20 1.83
N ARG A 284 -6.93 28.34 1.48
CA ARG A 284 -7.49 27.69 0.28
C ARG A 284 -6.89 28.32 -0.97
N GLY A 285 -6.35 27.50 -1.88
CA GLY A 285 -5.80 27.94 -3.16
C GLY A 285 -4.27 28.09 -3.20
N ILE A 286 -3.57 27.80 -2.10
CA ILE A 286 -2.10 27.76 -2.11
C ILE A 286 -1.59 26.76 -3.14
N THR A 287 -0.63 27.19 -3.95
CA THR A 287 0.01 26.38 -4.97
C THR A 287 1.01 25.39 -4.34
N PHE A 288 1.40 24.37 -5.11
CA PHE A 288 2.48 23.49 -4.67
C PHE A 288 3.77 24.27 -4.40
N ASP A 289 4.15 25.20 -5.28
CA ASP A 289 5.47 25.83 -5.20
C ASP A 289 5.56 26.74 -3.98
N GLU A 290 4.47 27.37 -3.58
CA GLU A 290 4.37 28.10 -2.31
C GLU A 290 4.49 27.16 -1.11
N VAL A 291 3.76 26.02 -1.09
CA VAL A 291 3.89 25.02 -0.02
C VAL A 291 5.32 24.47 0.06
N HIS A 292 5.91 24.15 -1.10
CA HIS A 292 7.26 23.65 -1.23
C HIS A 292 8.29 24.65 -0.69
N HIS A 293 8.16 25.90 -1.12
CA HIS A 293 9.03 26.97 -0.65
C HIS A 293 8.94 27.16 0.87
N LEU A 294 7.73 27.22 1.42
CA LEU A 294 7.52 27.52 2.84
C LEU A 294 7.96 26.39 3.78
N PHE A 295 7.73 25.13 3.39
CA PHE A 295 7.87 23.99 4.32
C PHE A 295 9.01 23.03 3.96
N PHE A 296 9.52 23.08 2.73
CA PHE A 296 10.41 22.04 2.21
C PHE A 296 11.73 22.57 1.63
N SER A 297 11.79 23.80 1.10
CA SER A 297 12.99 24.34 0.41
C SER A 297 14.22 24.52 1.31
N GLY A 298 14.02 24.80 2.59
CA GLY A 298 15.09 24.97 3.58
C GLY A 298 15.48 23.69 4.34
N VAL A 299 14.81 22.57 4.05
CA VAL A 299 15.13 21.27 4.67
C VAL A 299 16.24 20.65 3.84
N SER A 300 17.43 20.45 4.42
CA SER A 300 18.48 19.65 3.77
C SER A 300 17.83 18.34 3.31
N HIS A 301 18.12 17.88 2.09
CA HIS A 301 17.53 16.66 1.53
C HIS A 301 17.62 15.56 2.59
N GLY A 302 16.49 15.32 3.26
CA GLY A 302 16.43 14.44 4.41
C GLY A 302 16.63 13.01 3.95
N ILE A 303 16.45 12.07 4.88
CA ILE A 303 16.33 10.69 4.47
C ILE A 303 15.07 10.54 3.62
N SER A 304 15.23 10.04 2.40
CA SER A 304 14.11 9.80 1.49
C SER A 304 13.16 8.75 2.06
N GLY A 305 11.88 9.09 2.17
CA GLY A 305 10.79 8.16 2.48
C GLY A 305 10.17 7.53 1.23
N LYS A 306 10.90 7.51 0.11
CA LYS A 306 10.46 6.90 -1.14
C LYS A 306 10.61 5.39 -1.07
N ALA A 307 9.60 4.68 -1.55
CA ALA A 307 9.55 3.23 -1.52
C ALA A 307 8.79 2.65 -2.71
N ILE A 308 9.09 1.39 -3.02
CA ILE A 308 8.30 0.57 -3.92
C ILE A 308 6.93 0.26 -3.29
N SER A 309 5.87 0.42 -4.09
CA SER A 309 4.50 0.08 -3.72
C SER A 309 3.91 -1.02 -4.60
N SER A 310 2.70 -1.51 -4.28
CA SER A 310 2.02 -2.54 -5.08
C SER A 310 1.90 -2.16 -6.55
N ARG A 311 1.78 -0.86 -6.83
CA ARG A 311 1.66 -0.26 -8.17
C ARG A 311 2.82 -0.56 -9.11
N HIS A 312 3.92 -1.12 -8.61
CA HIS A 312 5.06 -1.57 -9.41
C HIS A 312 5.05 -3.09 -9.65
N PHE A 313 4.43 -3.86 -8.76
CA PHE A 313 4.31 -5.32 -8.89
C PHE A 313 3.12 -5.72 -9.76
N GLU A 314 2.01 -4.98 -9.66
CA GLU A 314 0.77 -5.26 -10.39
C GLU A 314 0.96 -5.19 -11.94
N PRO A 315 1.65 -4.17 -12.50
CA PRO A 315 1.95 -4.14 -13.94
C PRO A 315 2.86 -5.29 -14.37
N ILE A 316 3.86 -5.63 -13.54
CA ILE A 316 4.75 -6.77 -13.80
C ILE A 316 3.95 -8.07 -13.90
N GLY A 317 3.05 -8.32 -12.95
CA GLY A 317 2.17 -9.50 -12.95
C GLY A 317 1.33 -9.64 -14.22
N THR A 318 0.95 -8.53 -14.84
CA THR A 318 0.19 -8.52 -16.11
C THR A 318 1.07 -8.43 -17.34
N LYS A 319 2.40 -8.53 -17.19
CA LYS A 319 3.41 -8.31 -18.25
C LYS A 319 3.25 -6.98 -18.99
N THR A 320 2.88 -5.94 -18.25
CA THR A 320 2.74 -4.57 -18.73
C THR A 320 4.05 -3.84 -18.52
N CYS A 321 4.62 -3.25 -19.57
CA CYS A 321 5.88 -2.53 -19.47
C CYS A 321 5.73 -1.33 -18.53
N GLN A 322 6.79 -0.99 -17.81
CA GLN A 322 6.79 0.17 -16.93
C GLN A 322 7.77 1.20 -17.46
N ILE A 323 7.34 2.45 -17.57
CA ILE A 323 8.21 3.62 -17.75
C ILE A 323 8.20 4.34 -16.41
N LEU A 324 9.31 4.26 -15.68
CA LEU A 324 9.38 4.80 -14.33
C LEU A 324 10.46 5.87 -14.23
N ILE A 325 10.20 6.91 -13.43
CA ILE A 325 11.24 7.83 -13.00
C ILE A 325 12.34 7.04 -12.28
N GLU A 326 13.60 7.33 -12.58
CA GLU A 326 14.74 6.69 -11.95
C GLU A 326 14.65 6.79 -10.42
N GLY A 327 14.98 5.68 -9.74
CA GLY A 327 14.80 5.55 -8.30
C GLY A 327 15.40 4.24 -7.79
N THR A 328 15.32 4.04 -6.47
CA THR A 328 15.96 2.88 -5.82
C THR A 328 15.07 1.65 -5.80
N TYR A 329 13.74 1.84 -5.73
CA TYR A 329 12.71 0.81 -5.67
C TYR A 329 13.02 -0.27 -4.62
N ASN A 330 13.50 0.15 -3.45
CA ASN A 330 13.99 -0.70 -2.35
C ASN A 330 15.10 -1.68 -2.76
N GLY A 331 15.78 -1.45 -3.88
CA GLY A 331 16.74 -2.39 -4.49
C GLY A 331 16.08 -3.58 -5.19
N ILE A 332 14.75 -3.62 -5.30
CA ILE A 332 14.00 -4.72 -5.92
C ILE A 332 13.93 -4.54 -7.43
N LEU A 333 13.53 -3.36 -7.91
CA LEU A 333 13.46 -3.08 -9.35
C LEU A 333 14.68 -2.27 -9.78
N LYS A 334 15.40 -2.82 -10.75
CA LYS A 334 16.57 -2.18 -11.37
C LYS A 334 16.18 -1.55 -12.70
N GLY A 335 16.59 -0.30 -12.90
CA GLY A 335 16.36 0.44 -14.14
C GLY A 335 16.98 -0.26 -15.34
N ASP A 336 16.28 -0.24 -16.46
CA ASP A 336 16.63 -0.85 -17.75
C ASP A 336 16.75 -2.38 -17.75
N GLU A 337 16.70 -3.02 -16.58
CA GLU A 337 16.51 -4.47 -16.43
C GLU A 337 15.03 -4.83 -16.30
N HIS A 338 14.30 -4.14 -15.40
CA HIS A 338 12.90 -4.43 -15.02
C HIS A 338 11.87 -3.41 -15.53
N TYR A 339 12.33 -2.21 -15.85
CA TYR A 339 11.51 -1.10 -16.35
C TYR A 339 12.35 -0.18 -17.23
N ILE A 340 11.73 0.62 -18.10
CA ILE A 340 12.43 1.63 -18.89
C ILE A 340 12.67 2.85 -17.99
N SER A 341 13.94 3.14 -17.70
CA SER A 341 14.32 4.20 -16.78
C SER A 341 14.23 5.58 -17.44
N LEU A 342 13.46 6.47 -16.83
CA LEU A 342 13.29 7.85 -17.26
C LEU A 342 13.94 8.78 -16.23
N LYS A 343 14.81 9.67 -16.69
CA LYS A 343 15.49 10.62 -15.81
C LYS A 343 14.50 11.62 -15.22
N LYS A 344 14.78 12.11 -14.02
CA LYS A 344 13.92 13.08 -13.32
C LYS A 344 13.68 14.37 -14.10
N ASP A 345 14.66 14.79 -14.90
CA ASP A 345 14.61 15.97 -15.75
C ASP A 345 14.04 15.69 -17.15
N LEU A 346 13.59 14.46 -17.41
CA LEU A 346 13.07 13.98 -18.70
C LEU A 346 14.07 14.08 -19.87
N SER A 347 15.37 14.32 -19.60
CA SER A 347 16.37 14.57 -20.64
C SER A 347 16.62 13.38 -21.60
N ASN A 348 16.21 12.17 -21.22
CA ASN A 348 16.32 10.96 -22.04
C ASN A 348 15.00 10.49 -22.67
N ILE A 349 13.97 11.35 -22.73
CA ILE A 349 12.64 10.95 -23.22
C ILE A 349 12.64 10.34 -24.63
N GLU A 350 13.45 10.88 -25.54
CA GLU A 350 13.55 10.35 -26.91
C GLU A 350 14.08 8.91 -26.94
N ASP A 351 15.07 8.58 -26.10
CA ASP A 351 15.58 7.21 -25.97
C ASP A 351 14.55 6.28 -25.31
N VAL A 352 13.87 6.76 -24.26
CA VAL A 352 12.77 6.04 -23.59
C VAL A 352 11.68 5.68 -24.60
N MET A 353 11.28 6.62 -25.44
CA MET A 353 10.25 6.38 -26.47
C MET A 353 10.72 5.41 -27.55
N ARG A 354 11.97 5.55 -28.03
CA ARG A 354 12.56 4.61 -28.99
C ARG A 354 12.55 3.17 -28.45
N ARG A 355 12.97 2.97 -27.19
CA ARG A 355 13.00 1.66 -26.53
C ARG A 355 11.60 1.14 -26.21
N PHE A 356 10.69 2.01 -25.84
CA PHE A 356 9.30 1.64 -25.56
C PHE A 356 8.59 1.12 -26.82
N MET A 357 8.85 1.73 -27.98
CA MET A 357 8.25 1.33 -29.27
C MET A 357 8.84 0.05 -29.84
N ASP A 358 10.06 -0.32 -29.44
CA ASP A 358 10.69 -1.59 -29.79
C ASP A 358 9.98 -2.76 -29.07
N GLU A 359 9.22 -3.55 -29.83
CA GLU A 359 8.44 -4.66 -29.31
C GLU A 359 9.29 -5.80 -28.75
N GLU A 360 10.42 -6.11 -29.40
CA GLU A 360 11.32 -7.18 -28.95
C GLU A 360 12.00 -6.79 -27.63
N TYR A 361 12.46 -5.54 -27.56
CA TYR A 361 13.02 -4.97 -26.34
C TYR A 361 12.00 -5.00 -25.20
N ARG A 362 10.79 -4.49 -25.45
CA ARG A 362 9.70 -4.43 -24.47
C ARG A 362 9.31 -5.82 -23.99
N SER A 363 9.14 -6.77 -24.91
CA SER A 363 8.78 -8.17 -24.60
C SER A 363 9.84 -8.84 -23.72
N SER A 364 11.11 -8.68 -24.07
CA SER A 364 12.24 -9.24 -23.31
C SER A 364 12.29 -8.68 -21.89
N MET A 365 12.10 -7.37 -21.73
CA MET A 365 12.07 -6.71 -20.42
C MET A 365 10.91 -7.21 -19.54
N VAL A 366 9.68 -7.23 -20.05
CA VAL A 366 8.53 -7.65 -19.24
C VAL A 366 8.59 -9.12 -18.84
N ASN A 367 9.18 -9.98 -19.68
CA ASN A 367 9.38 -11.39 -19.34
C ASN A 367 10.38 -11.56 -18.20
N ARG A 368 11.56 -10.92 -18.28
CA ARG A 368 12.55 -10.94 -17.19
C ARG A 368 11.95 -10.42 -15.88
N ALA A 369 11.33 -9.23 -15.94
CA ALA A 369 10.72 -8.63 -14.76
C ALA A 369 9.65 -9.54 -14.13
N TYR A 370 8.82 -10.18 -14.96
CA TYR A 370 7.81 -11.11 -14.49
C TYR A 370 8.41 -12.34 -13.81
N GLU A 371 9.42 -12.97 -14.42
CA GLU A 371 10.10 -14.15 -13.88
C GLU A 371 10.77 -13.84 -12.53
N ASP A 372 11.57 -12.78 -12.47
CA ASP A 372 12.31 -12.36 -11.26
C ASP A 372 11.36 -12.04 -10.09
N ILE A 373 10.25 -11.36 -10.38
CA ILE A 373 9.29 -10.96 -9.35
C ILE A 373 8.44 -12.14 -8.90
N LEU A 374 8.04 -13.01 -9.82
CA LEU A 374 7.23 -14.18 -9.49
C LEU A 374 8.02 -15.17 -8.63
N SER A 375 9.32 -15.34 -8.88
CA SER A 375 10.16 -16.29 -8.14
C SER A 375 10.50 -15.85 -6.71
N SER A 376 10.42 -14.55 -6.40
CA SER A 376 11.03 -14.02 -5.17
C SER A 376 10.25 -12.91 -4.45
N HIS A 377 9.30 -12.25 -5.13
CA HIS A 377 8.68 -11.02 -4.63
C HIS A 377 7.14 -11.06 -4.64
N THR A 378 6.55 -12.24 -4.44
CA THR A 378 5.10 -12.37 -4.20
C THR A 378 4.74 -12.13 -2.74
N TYR A 379 3.46 -11.85 -2.46
CA TYR A 379 2.97 -11.77 -1.09
C TYR A 379 3.21 -13.05 -0.29
N ARG A 380 3.17 -14.24 -0.94
CA ARG A 380 3.49 -15.51 -0.27
C ARG A 380 4.93 -15.51 0.25
N HIS A 381 5.90 -15.08 -0.56
CA HIS A 381 7.30 -14.94 -0.13
C HIS A 381 7.44 -13.98 1.06
N ARG A 382 6.69 -12.89 1.07
CA ARG A 382 6.70 -11.92 2.18
C ARG A 382 6.16 -12.54 3.47
N VAL A 383 5.05 -13.28 3.41
CA VAL A 383 4.49 -13.99 4.56
C VAL A 383 5.44 -15.08 5.04
N ASP A 384 6.03 -15.86 4.14
CA ASP A 384 7.02 -16.89 4.50
C ASP A 384 8.24 -16.29 5.22
N SER A 385 8.76 -15.16 4.72
CA SER A 385 9.84 -14.43 5.37
C SER A 385 9.44 -13.91 6.75
N LEU A 386 8.23 -13.35 6.88
CA LEU A 386 7.71 -12.87 8.17
C LEU A 386 7.62 -14.03 9.17
N LEU A 387 7.02 -15.15 8.76
CA LEU A 387 6.82 -16.29 9.65
C LEU A 387 8.14 -16.94 10.05
N LYS A 388 9.11 -17.04 9.13
CA LYS A 388 10.46 -17.51 9.48
C LYS A 388 11.09 -16.68 10.60
N THR A 389 10.87 -15.38 10.61
CA THR A 389 11.37 -14.48 11.65
C THR A 389 10.55 -14.54 12.93
N VAL A 390 9.22 -14.51 12.83
CA VAL A 390 8.34 -14.36 14.01
C VAL A 390 8.09 -15.69 14.72
N VAL A 391 8.01 -16.80 13.98
CA VAL A 391 7.68 -18.12 14.53
C VAL A 391 8.89 -18.83 15.12
N GLY A 392 10.10 -18.57 14.61
CA GLY A 392 11.33 -19.07 15.23
C GLY A 392 11.45 -18.68 16.72
N ASP A 393 10.77 -17.59 17.11
CA ASP A 393 10.75 -17.04 18.46
C ASP A 393 9.50 -17.43 19.28
N ILE A 394 8.55 -18.19 18.71
CA ILE A 394 7.33 -18.63 19.39
C ILE A 394 7.50 -20.12 19.76
N PRO A 395 7.49 -20.49 21.05
CA PRO A 395 7.52 -21.89 21.46
C PRO A 395 6.37 -22.66 20.80
N THR A 396 6.69 -23.73 20.07
CA THR A 396 5.70 -24.73 19.67
C THR A 396 5.18 -25.40 20.93
N ARG A 397 3.87 -25.62 21.02
CA ARG A 397 3.25 -26.16 22.23
C ARG A 397 3.34 -27.67 22.28
#